data_AF-A0A950BC14-F1
#
_entry.id   AF-A0A950BC14-F1
#
_cell.length_a   1.000
_cell.length_b   1.000
_cell.length_c   1.000
_cell.angle_alpha   90.00
_cell.angle_beta   90.00
_cell.angle_gamma   90.00
#
_symmetry.space_group_name_H-M   'P 1'
#
loop_
_entity.id
_entity.type
_entity.pdbx_description
1 polymer ?
#
loop_
_entity_poly.entity_id
_entity_poly.type
_entity_poly.pdbx_seq_one_letter_code
_entity_poly.pdbx_strand_id
1 'polypeptide(L)'
;CALAWVLVRRFYHGRLRRAAPWSCGFPFTTARMQDTAEGFGQPIREIFAPLLRVERQLPSPFDAQPVYRVSVTDRTWSILYDRIAALTQRAAQWAGQLQTGKIAVYLTYSFAVLIILLMLVRRW
;
A
#
# COMPACT_ATOMS: atom_id res chain seq x y z
N CYS A 1 11.28 -11.44 45.58
CA CYS A 1 10.67 -10.58 44.53
C CYS A 1 10.06 -9.29 45.07
N ALA A 2 9.14 -9.32 46.05
CA ALA A 2 8.49 -8.11 46.60
C ALA A 2 9.48 -7.10 47.22
N LEU A 3 10.46 -7.59 47.99
CA LEU A 3 11.50 -6.73 48.58
C LEU A 3 12.31 -5.99 47.52
N ALA A 4 12.74 -6.69 46.46
CA ALA A 4 13.47 -6.08 45.35
C ALA A 4 12.63 -5.03 44.60
N TRP A 5 11.34 -5.29 44.38
CA TRP A 5 10.42 -4.31 43.77
C TRP A 5 10.27 -3.05 44.61
N VAL A 6 10.10 -3.20 45.94
CA VAL A 6 10.01 -2.07 46.88
C VAL A 6 11.31 -1.27 46.89
N LEU A 7 12.46 -1.94 46.94
CA LEU A 7 13.78 -1.29 46.92
C LEU A 7 14.00 -0.52 45.60
N VAL A 8 13.70 -1.12 44.45
CA VAL A 8 13.85 -0.44 43.14
C VAL A 8 12.93 0.79 43.05
N ARG A 9 11.66 0.70 43.44
CA ARG A 9 10.78 1.89 43.46
C ARG A 9 11.23 2.96 44.44
N ARG A 10 11.81 2.58 45.57
CA ARG A 10 12.25 3.50 46.62
C ARG A 10 13.54 4.22 46.26
N PHE A 11 14.47 3.57 45.56
CA PHE A 11 15.77 4.15 45.21
C PHE A 11 15.82 4.69 43.77
N TYR A 12 15.14 4.06 42.83
CA TYR A 12 15.01 4.52 41.45
C TYR A 12 13.70 5.29 41.26
N HIS A 13 13.71 6.56 41.66
CA HIS A 13 12.55 7.44 41.64
C HIS A 13 12.04 7.86 40.25
N GLY A 14 12.56 7.28 39.15
CA GLY A 14 12.14 7.62 37.78
C GLY A 14 12.28 9.11 37.45
N ARG A 15 13.11 9.85 38.21
CA ARG A 15 13.29 11.29 38.04
C ARG A 15 13.88 11.57 36.67
N LEU A 16 13.04 12.05 35.77
CA LEU A 16 13.47 12.52 34.44
C LEU A 16 14.33 13.78 34.61
N ARG A 17 15.62 13.65 34.29
CA ARG A 17 16.52 14.79 34.16
C ARG A 17 16.48 15.28 32.72
N ARG A 18 16.22 16.56 32.52
CA ARG A 18 16.46 17.21 31.23
C ARG A 18 17.95 17.53 31.15
N ALA A 19 18.59 17.08 30.08
CA ALA A 19 19.97 17.37 29.75
C ALA A 19 20.05 17.61 28.23
N ALA A 20 21.18 18.12 27.75
CA ALA A 20 21.44 18.19 26.33
C ALA A 20 21.35 16.76 25.71
N PRO A 21 20.79 16.61 24.50
CA PRO A 21 20.76 15.33 23.82
C PRO A 21 22.16 14.83 23.54
N TRP A 22 22.35 13.51 23.65
CA TRP A 22 23.64 12.88 23.34
C TRP A 22 23.88 12.93 21.83
N SER A 23 24.98 13.57 21.44
CA SER A 23 25.38 13.83 20.06
C SER A 23 26.37 12.78 19.52
N CYS A 24 26.33 11.54 20.04
CA CYS A 24 27.26 10.47 19.67
C CYS A 24 28.75 10.85 19.79
N GLY A 25 29.08 11.73 20.76
CA GLY A 25 30.45 12.23 20.98
C GLY A 25 30.81 13.49 20.17
N PHE A 26 29.89 14.06 19.41
CA PHE A 26 30.13 15.29 18.65
C PHE A 26 29.94 16.55 19.52
N PRO A 27 30.79 17.59 19.42
CA PRO A 27 30.73 18.75 20.31
C PRO A 27 29.48 19.63 20.14
N PHE A 28 28.81 19.56 18.98
CA PHE A 28 27.64 20.39 18.64
C PHE A 28 26.52 19.57 18.02
N THR A 29 25.27 19.94 18.28
CA THR A 29 24.10 19.39 17.58
C THR A 29 23.66 20.35 16.49
N THR A 30 23.54 19.88 15.25
CA THR A 30 23.05 20.69 14.13
C THR A 30 21.71 20.16 13.63
N ALA A 31 20.95 20.97 12.90
CA ALA A 31 19.66 20.56 12.32
C ALA A 31 19.79 19.34 11.38
N ARG A 32 20.97 19.11 10.78
CA ARG A 32 21.23 17.95 9.91
C ARG A 32 21.35 16.62 10.65
N MET A 33 21.49 16.65 11.97
CA MET A 33 21.53 15.44 12.81
C MET A 33 20.15 15.00 13.30
N GLN A 34 19.10 15.79 13.01
CA GLN A 34 17.74 15.42 13.36
C GLN A 34 17.23 14.35 12.40
N ASP A 35 16.47 13.40 12.92
CA ASP A 35 15.77 12.43 12.09
C ASP A 35 14.81 13.16 11.15
N THR A 36 14.96 12.87 9.86
CA THR A 36 14.09 13.43 8.83
C THR A 36 12.82 12.59 8.72
N ALA A 37 11.81 13.13 8.01
CA ALA A 37 10.60 12.38 7.70
C ALA A 37 10.88 11.03 7.01
N GLU A 38 12.01 10.89 6.31
CA GLU A 38 12.41 9.63 5.71
C GLU A 38 12.86 8.59 6.73
N GLY A 39 13.66 8.99 7.73
CA GLY A 39 14.06 8.12 8.83
C GLY A 39 12.86 7.67 9.66
N PHE A 40 11.96 8.60 9.99
CA PHE A 40 10.71 8.29 10.70
C PHE A 40 9.76 7.40 9.89
N GLY A 41 9.70 7.58 8.57
CA GLY A 41 8.81 6.83 7.68
C GLY A 41 9.31 5.44 7.31
N GLN A 42 10.60 5.14 7.50
CA GLN A 42 11.21 3.87 7.11
C GLN A 42 10.52 2.64 7.74
N PRO A 43 10.27 2.58 9.06
CA PRO A 43 9.65 1.40 9.67
C PRO A 43 8.23 1.15 9.16
N ILE A 44 7.48 2.23 8.93
CA ILE A 44 6.12 2.15 8.37
C ILE A 44 6.17 1.55 6.97
N ARG A 45 7.08 2.04 6.11
CA ARG A 45 7.27 1.50 4.75
C ARG A 45 7.65 0.02 4.76
N GLU A 46 8.41 -0.43 5.76
CA GLU A 46 8.80 -1.83 5.90
C GLU A 46 7.63 -2.71 6.34
N ILE A 47 6.83 -2.27 7.32
CA ILE A 47 5.62 -2.98 7.76
C ILE A 47 4.62 -3.14 6.60
N PHE A 48 4.46 -2.09 5.78
CA PHE A 48 3.54 -2.08 4.65
C PHE A 48 4.16 -2.55 3.32
N ALA A 49 5.39 -3.08 3.32
CA ALA A 49 6.06 -3.59 2.13
C ALA A 49 5.31 -4.70 1.35
N PRO A 50 4.42 -5.52 1.95
CA PRO A 50 3.59 -6.44 1.19
C PRO A 50 2.58 -5.73 0.27
N LEU A 51 2.04 -4.59 0.72
CA LEU A 51 1.01 -3.81 0.03
C LEU A 51 1.60 -2.70 -0.85
N LEU A 52 2.70 -2.11 -0.40
CA LEU A 52 3.40 -1.02 -1.07
C LEU A 52 4.62 -1.56 -1.79
N ARG A 53 4.79 -1.17 -3.05
CA ARG A 53 6.04 -1.34 -3.79
C ARG A 53 6.96 -0.17 -3.46
N VAL A 54 7.95 -0.43 -2.61
CA VAL A 54 8.97 0.56 -2.21
C VAL A 54 10.25 0.29 -3.00
N GLU A 55 10.66 1.26 -3.82
CA GLU A 55 11.92 1.21 -4.55
C GLU A 55 12.87 2.26 -3.98
N ARG A 56 14.10 1.82 -3.64
CA ARG A 56 15.10 2.66 -2.98
C ARG A 56 16.37 2.69 -3.82
N GLN A 57 16.86 3.88 -4.11
CA GLN A 57 18.15 4.12 -4.71
C GLN A 57 19.09 4.60 -3.61
N LEU A 58 19.99 3.70 -3.18
CA LEU A 58 21.00 4.01 -2.16
C LEU A 58 22.31 4.40 -2.85
N PRO A 59 22.95 5.50 -2.40
CA PRO A 59 24.27 5.86 -2.89
C PRO A 59 25.34 4.91 -2.36
N SER A 60 26.39 4.72 -3.15
CA SER A 60 27.61 4.02 -2.74
C SER A 60 28.46 4.90 -1.83
N PRO A 61 29.22 4.34 -0.88
CA PRO A 61 30.21 5.07 -0.09
C PRO A 61 31.27 5.79 -0.94
N PHE A 62 31.46 5.37 -2.20
CA PHE A 62 32.46 5.91 -3.12
C PHE A 62 31.88 6.92 -4.12
N ASP A 63 30.58 7.24 -4.05
CA ASP A 63 29.95 8.18 -4.97
C ASP A 63 30.42 9.61 -4.70
N ALA A 64 30.92 10.29 -5.73
CA ALA A 64 31.36 11.68 -5.63
C ALA A 64 30.19 12.64 -5.28
N GLN A 65 28.97 12.29 -5.68
CA GLN A 65 27.75 13.00 -5.33
C GLN A 65 26.66 11.99 -4.94
N PRO A 66 26.59 11.59 -3.65
CA PRO A 66 25.63 10.59 -3.21
C PRO A 66 24.21 11.16 -3.31
N VAL A 67 23.34 10.48 -4.06
CA VAL A 67 21.92 10.80 -4.16
C VAL A 67 21.10 9.67 -3.57
N TYR A 68 20.25 10.01 -2.59
CA TYR A 68 19.25 9.10 -2.05
C TYR A 68 17.88 9.43 -2.67
N ARG A 69 17.19 8.40 -3.18
CA ARG A 69 15.82 8.55 -3.71
C ARG A 69 14.97 7.35 -3.31
N VAL A 70 13.74 7.62 -2.90
CA VAL A 70 12.73 6.61 -2.61
C VAL A 70 11.46 6.92 -3.38
N SER A 71 10.96 5.92 -4.11
CA SER A 71 9.62 5.94 -4.69
C SER A 71 8.76 4.89 -4.00
N VAL A 72 7.52 5.28 -3.69
CA VAL A 72 6.53 4.39 -3.08
C VAL A 72 5.33 4.37 -4.00
N THR A 73 5.00 3.18 -4.49
CA THR A 73 3.86 2.95 -5.39
C THR A 73 2.97 1.87 -4.79
N ASP A 74 1.69 1.86 -5.14
CA ASP A 74 0.77 0.81 -4.72
C ASP A 74 0.98 -0.47 -5.54
N ARG A 75 1.26 -1.59 -4.86
CA ARG A 75 1.38 -2.89 -5.52
C ARG A 75 0.01 -3.49 -5.85
N THR A 76 -1.01 -3.18 -5.05
CA THR A 76 -2.37 -3.69 -5.23
C THR A 76 -3.02 -3.12 -6.48
N TRP A 77 -2.67 -1.88 -6.84
CA TRP A 77 -3.15 -1.22 -8.05
C TRP A 77 -2.85 -2.05 -9.31
N SER A 78 -1.59 -2.40 -9.53
CA SER A 78 -1.19 -3.13 -10.74
C SER A 78 -1.70 -4.58 -10.78
N ILE A 79 -1.95 -5.19 -9.62
CA ILE A 79 -2.46 -6.56 -9.54
C ILE A 79 -3.97 -6.60 -9.71
N LEU A 80 -4.70 -5.66 -9.12
CA LEU A 80 -6.16 -5.68 -9.06
C LEU A 80 -6.78 -4.75 -10.10
N TYR A 81 -6.46 -3.46 -10.05
CA TYR A 81 -7.09 -2.44 -10.88
C TYR A 81 -6.78 -2.65 -12.37
N ASP A 82 -5.52 -2.87 -12.72
CA ASP A 82 -5.16 -3.09 -14.13
C ASP A 82 -5.83 -4.34 -14.71
N ARG A 83 -6.02 -5.40 -13.89
CA ARG A 83 -6.72 -6.61 -14.31
C ARG A 83 -8.21 -6.37 -14.48
N ILE A 84 -8.84 -5.66 -13.54
CA ILE A 84 -10.25 -5.30 -13.63
C ILE A 84 -10.48 -4.46 -14.88
N ALA A 85 -9.65 -3.42 -15.10
CA ALA A 85 -9.72 -2.58 -16.29
C ALA A 85 -9.61 -3.40 -17.58
N ALA A 86 -8.64 -4.33 -17.65
CA ALA A 86 -8.48 -5.21 -18.80
C ALA A 86 -9.67 -6.15 -19.01
N LEU A 87 -10.26 -6.69 -17.95
CA LEU A 87 -11.46 -7.54 -18.02
C LEU A 87 -12.68 -6.74 -18.49
N THR A 88 -12.90 -5.55 -17.94
CA THR A 88 -13.99 -4.65 -18.36
C THR A 88 -13.84 -4.27 -19.83
N GLN A 89 -12.62 -3.96 -20.28
CA GLN A 89 -12.37 -3.60 -21.66
C GLN A 89 -12.58 -4.79 -22.62
N ARG A 90 -12.17 -6.00 -22.22
CA ARG A 90 -12.51 -7.22 -22.97
C ARG A 90 -14.03 -7.41 -23.03
N ALA A 91 -14.74 -7.31 -21.92
CA ALA A 91 -16.20 -7.44 -21.88
C ALA A 91 -16.88 -6.42 -22.81
N ALA A 92 -16.41 -5.18 -22.82
CA ALA A 92 -16.90 -4.14 -23.72
C ALA A 92 -16.64 -4.49 -25.21
N GLN A 93 -15.46 -5.04 -25.54
CA GLN A 93 -15.16 -5.50 -26.90
C GLN A 93 -16.07 -6.65 -27.33
N TRP A 94 -16.31 -7.64 -26.45
CA TRP A 94 -17.24 -8.73 -26.70
C TRP A 94 -18.68 -8.23 -26.89
N ALA A 95 -19.13 -7.31 -26.06
CA ALA A 95 -20.44 -6.67 -26.20
C ALA A 95 -20.56 -5.91 -27.54
N GLY A 96 -19.52 -5.20 -27.95
CA GLY A 96 -19.47 -4.55 -29.26
C GLY A 96 -19.56 -5.54 -30.43
N GLN A 97 -18.94 -6.71 -30.33
CA GLN A 97 -19.05 -7.78 -31.33
C GLN A 97 -20.44 -8.45 -31.35
N LEU A 98 -21.15 -8.51 -30.23
CA LEU A 98 -22.55 -8.97 -30.24
C LEU A 98 -23.47 -7.99 -30.96
N GLN A 99 -23.08 -6.72 -31.00
CA GLN A 99 -23.80 -5.63 -31.65
C GLN A 99 -23.57 -5.52 -33.17
N THR A 100 -22.95 -6.52 -33.83
CA THR A 100 -22.50 -6.48 -35.25
C THR A 100 -23.61 -6.45 -36.31
N GLY A 101 -24.71 -5.70 -36.11
CA GLY A 101 -25.69 -5.34 -37.15
C GLY A 101 -26.56 -6.48 -37.71
N LYS A 102 -26.37 -7.73 -37.26
CA LYS A 102 -27.16 -8.88 -37.71
C LYS A 102 -28.48 -8.94 -36.94
N ILE A 103 -29.58 -8.63 -37.63
CA ILE A 103 -30.96 -8.66 -37.10
C ILE A 103 -31.27 -10.03 -36.44
N ALA A 104 -30.74 -11.13 -36.98
CA ALA A 104 -30.93 -12.48 -36.43
C ALA A 104 -30.47 -12.62 -34.97
N VAL A 105 -29.41 -11.91 -34.55
CA VAL A 105 -28.90 -11.95 -33.16
C VAL A 105 -29.90 -11.30 -32.20
N TYR A 106 -30.52 -10.19 -32.60
CA TYR A 106 -31.55 -9.53 -31.78
C TYR A 106 -32.82 -10.37 -31.64
N LEU A 107 -33.20 -11.10 -32.70
CA LEU A 107 -34.34 -12.00 -32.68
C LEU A 107 -34.11 -13.18 -31.73
N THR A 108 -32.93 -13.82 -31.78
CA THR A 108 -32.61 -14.94 -30.90
C THR A 108 -32.52 -14.50 -29.43
N TYR A 109 -31.94 -13.34 -29.14
CA TYR A 109 -31.96 -12.77 -27.78
C TYR A 109 -33.37 -12.53 -27.26
N SER A 110 -34.23 -11.87 -28.05
CA SER A 110 -35.62 -11.61 -27.67
C SER A 110 -36.38 -12.90 -27.38
N PHE A 111 -36.25 -13.90 -28.25
CA PHE A 111 -36.89 -15.21 -28.09
C PHE A 111 -36.38 -15.96 -26.85
N ALA A 112 -35.06 -15.96 -26.61
CA ALA A 112 -34.47 -16.61 -25.44
C ALA A 112 -34.91 -15.94 -24.13
N VAL A 113 -34.91 -14.60 -24.07
CA VAL A 113 -35.39 -13.85 -22.91
C VAL A 113 -36.86 -14.15 -22.63
N LEU A 114 -37.70 -14.21 -23.67
CA LEU A 114 -39.11 -14.62 -23.55
C LEU A 114 -39.26 -16.03 -22.97
N ILE A 115 -38.50 -17.02 -23.44
CA ILE A 115 -38.52 -18.39 -22.89
C ILE A 115 -38.10 -18.40 -21.42
N ILE A 116 -37.02 -17.70 -21.07
CA ILE A 116 -36.51 -17.63 -19.70
C ILE A 116 -37.56 -16.99 -18.78
N LEU A 117 -38.13 -15.86 -19.22
CA LEU A 117 -39.19 -15.17 -18.49
C LEU A 117 -40.40 -16.10 -18.28
N LEU A 118 -40.82 -16.82 -19.32
CA LEU A 118 -41.92 -17.77 -19.24
C LEU A 118 -41.61 -18.91 -18.28
N MET A 119 -40.41 -19.49 -18.32
CA MET A 119 -39.99 -20.52 -17.36
C MET A 119 -40.00 -20.00 -15.93
N LEU A 120 -39.54 -18.78 -15.70
CA LEU A 120 -39.46 -18.19 -14.37
C LEU A 120 -40.87 -17.95 -13.82
N VAL A 121 -41.76 -17.34 -14.61
CA VAL A 121 -43.17 -17.11 -14.25
C VAL A 121 -43.92 -18.41 -13.99
N ARG A 122 -43.64 -19.47 -14.75
CA ARG A 122 -44.32 -20.77 -14.57
C ARG A 122 -43.79 -21.57 -13.38
N ARG A 123 -42.59 -21.23 -12.89
CA ARG A 123 -41.90 -21.92 -11.79
C ARG A 123 -42.16 -21.24 -10.43
N TRP A 124 -42.55 -19.97 -10.45
CA TRP A 124 -43.18 -19.26 -9.35
C TRP A 124 -44.69 -19.56 -9.32
#